data_AF-A0A0G0GYX4-F1
#
_entry.id   AF-A0A0G0GYX4-F1
#
_cell.length_a   1.000
_cell.length_b   1.000
_cell.length_c   1.000
_cell.angle_alpha   90.00
_cell.angle_beta   90.00
_cell.angle_gamma   90.00
#
_symmetry.space_group_name_H-M   'P 1'
#
loop_
_entity.id
_entity.type
_entity.pdbx_description
1 polymer ?
#
loop_
_entity_poly.entity_id
_entity_poly.type
_entity_poly.pdbx_seq_one_letter_code
_entity_poly.pdbx_strand_id
1 'polypeptide(L)'
;MKIAIDARFYGLENAGLGRYTVNLIHSLSKIDKENEYSVLLRKKYFKELSLPGNFKKVEAEFQHYGFSEQLHLVRLLNSMDFDFVHFLHFNTPILFRGKYRCI
;
A
#
# COMPACT_ATOMS: atom_id res chain seq x y z
N MET A 1 -11.15 -1.02 -11.63
CA MET A 1 -9.69 -0.88 -11.91
C MET A 1 -8.90 -1.58 -10.81
N LYS A 2 -7.66 -1.97 -11.08
CA LYS A 2 -6.75 -2.60 -10.09
C LYS A 2 -5.81 -1.55 -9.51
N ILE A 3 -5.93 -1.27 -8.22
CA ILE A 3 -5.23 -0.19 -7.53
C ILE A 3 -4.36 -0.77 -6.42
N ALA A 4 -3.06 -0.55 -6.50
CA ALA A 4 -2.15 -0.87 -5.41
C ALA A 4 -2.00 0.32 -4.44
N ILE A 5 -2.06 0.09 -3.14
CA ILE A 5 -1.89 1.12 -2.10
C ILE A 5 -0.70 0.76 -1.24
N ASP A 6 0.30 1.63 -1.17
CA ASP A 6 1.42 1.49 -0.24
C ASP A 6 1.00 1.91 1.17
N ALA A 7 0.51 0.93 1.95
CA ALA A 7 0.03 1.12 3.31
C ALA A 7 1.01 0.58 4.36
N ARG A 8 2.32 0.57 4.07
CA ARG A 8 3.33 0.09 5.04
C ARG A 8 3.37 0.91 6.34
N PHE A 9 2.93 2.18 6.29
CA PHE A 9 2.73 3.03 7.47
C PHE A 9 1.39 2.82 8.18
N TYR A 10 0.59 1.81 7.79
CA TYR A 10 -0.63 1.45 8.51
C TYR A 10 -0.32 1.24 10.00
N GLY A 11 -1.19 1.78 10.87
CA GLY A 11 -1.02 1.70 12.32
C GLY A 11 -0.85 3.07 12.98
N LEU A 12 -1.47 3.25 14.15
CA LEU A 12 -1.48 4.52 14.87
C LEU A 12 -0.11 4.92 15.44
N GLU A 13 0.83 3.97 15.55
CA GLU A 13 2.22 4.23 15.93
C GLU A 13 2.96 5.11 14.92
N ASN A 14 2.49 5.14 13.66
CA ASN A 14 3.07 5.97 12.60
C ASN A 14 2.45 7.39 12.55
N ALA A 15 1.86 7.83 13.66
CA ALA A 15 1.29 9.17 13.87
C ALA A 15 0.33 9.61 12.74
N GLY A 16 0.53 10.80 12.17
CA GLY A 16 -0.37 11.40 11.18
C GLY A 16 -0.55 10.55 9.92
N LEU A 17 0.56 10.04 9.36
CA LEU A 17 0.56 9.19 8.17
C LEU A 17 -0.16 7.87 8.42
N GLY A 18 0.06 7.28 9.60
CA GLY A 18 -0.63 6.06 10.00
C GLY A 18 -2.13 6.25 10.18
N ARG A 19 -2.53 7.31 10.88
CA ARG A 19 -3.96 7.66 11.05
C ARG A 19 -4.64 7.92 9.71
N TYR A 20 -3.97 8.63 8.80
CA TYR A 20 -4.47 8.86 7.45
C TYR A 20 -4.67 7.53 6.70
N THR A 21 -3.64 6.68 6.69
CA THR A 21 -3.67 5.36 6.02
C THR A 21 -4.81 4.47 6.54
N VAL A 22 -4.99 4.40 7.86
CA VAL A 22 -6.08 3.63 8.49
C VAL A 22 -7.44 4.14 8.04
N ASN A 23 -7.67 5.47 8.11
CA ASN A 23 -8.95 6.07 7.74
C ASN A 23 -9.23 5.96 6.24
N LEU A 24 -8.20 6.05 5.40
CA LEU A 24 -8.31 5.91 3.95
C LEU A 24 -8.79 4.50 3.59
N ILE A 25 -8.09 3.47 4.05
CA ILE A 25 -8.44 2.07 3.76
C ILE A 25 -9.83 1.73 4.32
N HIS A 26 -10.11 2.14 5.56
CA HIS A 26 -11.42 1.92 6.18
C HIS A 26 -12.55 2.59 5.39
N SER A 27 -12.38 3.84 4.98
CA SER A 27 -13.41 4.55 4.21
C SER A 27 -13.59 3.93 2.83
N LEU A 28 -12.50 3.65 2.10
CA LEU A 28 -12.55 2.97 0.80
C LEU A 28 -13.24 1.61 0.88
N SER A 29 -12.96 0.82 1.93
CA SER A 29 -13.59 -0.49 2.13
C SER A 29 -15.11 -0.42 2.26
N LYS A 30 -15.65 0.73 2.70
CA LYS A 30 -17.08 0.96 2.84
C LYS A 30 -17.72 1.46 1.55
N ILE A 31 -17.08 2.43 0.89
CA ILE A 31 -17.71 3.19 -0.20
C ILE A 31 -17.43 2.61 -1.59
N ASP A 32 -16.31 1.93 -1.80
CA ASP A 32 -15.92 1.44 -3.12
C ASP A 32 -16.06 -0.09 -3.24
N LYS A 33 -16.91 -0.50 -4.19
CA LYS A 33 -17.21 -1.90 -4.52
C LYS A 33 -16.85 -2.27 -5.96
N GLU A 34 -16.42 -1.31 -6.78
CA GLU A 34 -16.14 -1.51 -8.20
C GLU A 34 -14.65 -1.74 -8.47
N ASN A 35 -13.77 -1.13 -7.66
CA ASN A 35 -12.33 -1.28 -7.81
C ASN A 35 -11.77 -2.43 -6.97
N GLU A 36 -10.70 -3.03 -7.49
CA GLU A 36 -9.91 -4.05 -6.82
C GLU A 36 -8.66 -3.40 -6.20
N TYR A 37 -8.40 -3.69 -4.93
CA TYR A 37 -7.34 -3.06 -4.16
C TYR A 37 -6.28 -4.07 -3.75
N SER A 38 -5.01 -3.76 -3.99
CA SER A 38 -3.87 -4.48 -3.42
C SER A 38 -3.21 -3.62 -2.34
N VAL A 39 -3.41 -3.98 -1.07
CA VAL A 39 -2.92 -3.18 0.07
C VAL A 39 -1.61 -3.77 0.58
N LEU A 40 -0.51 -3.04 0.41
CA LEU A 40 0.80 -3.45 0.89
C LEU A 40 0.90 -3.16 2.39
N LEU A 41 1.04 -4.20 3.20
CA LEU A 41 1.03 -4.11 4.67
C LEU A 41 2.28 -4.78 5.25
N ARG A 42 2.72 -4.27 6.41
CA ARG A 42 3.70 -4.99 7.23
C ARG A 42 3.03 -6.21 7.88
N LYS A 43 3.81 -7.25 8.13
CA LYS A 43 3.35 -8.54 8.66
C LYS A 43 2.46 -8.45 9.90
N LYS A 44 2.74 -7.48 10.80
CA LYS A 44 1.91 -7.15 11.97
C LYS A 44 0.44 -6.98 11.58
N TYR A 45 0.17 -6.07 10.64
CA TYR A 45 -1.18 -5.73 10.19
C TYR A 45 -1.76 -6.68 9.15
N PHE A 46 -0.90 -7.41 8.44
CA PHE A 46 -1.35 -8.41 7.47
C PHE A 46 -2.26 -9.46 8.12
N LYS A 47 -1.97 -9.86 9.37
CA LYS A 47 -2.77 -10.86 10.10
C LYS A 47 -4.02 -10.27 10.75
N GLU A 48 -3.91 -9.07 11.31
CA GLU A 48 -4.99 -8.45 12.10
C GLU A 48 -6.08 -7.81 11.23
N LEU A 49 -5.73 -7.29 10.06
CA LEU A 49 -6.66 -6.53 9.24
C LEU A 49 -7.57 -7.44 8.42
N SER A 50 -8.88 -7.34 8.62
CA SER A 50 -9.89 -7.95 7.75
C SER A 50 -10.44 -6.90 6.78
N LEU A 51 -10.49 -7.24 5.49
CA LEU A 51 -10.94 -6.36 4.40
C LEU A 51 -11.98 -7.08 3.54
N PRO A 52 -12.88 -6.34 2.86
CA PRO A 52 -13.90 -6.94 1.99
C PRO A 52 -13.27 -7.61 0.77
N GLY A 53 -14.06 -8.43 0.05
CA GLY A 53 -13.55 -9.32 -1.01
C GLY A 53 -12.83 -8.63 -2.17
N ASN A 54 -13.07 -7.34 -2.42
CA ASN A 54 -12.35 -6.56 -3.44
C ASN A 54 -10.98 -6.04 -2.95
N PHE A 55 -10.55 -6.37 -1.73
CA PHE A 55 -9.26 -5.99 -1.18
C PHE A 55 -8.38 -7.22 -0.95
N LYS A 56 -7.25 -7.26 -1.63
CA LYS A 56 -6.18 -8.22 -1.44
C LYS A 56 -5.10 -7.60 -0.54
N LYS A 57 -4.72 -8.32 0.51
CA LYS A 57 -3.55 -7.95 1.32
C LYS A 57 -2.29 -8.48 0.66
N VAL A 58 -1.24 -7.66 0.64
CA VAL A 58 0.08 -8.02 0.14
C VAL A 58 1.08 -7.76 1.25
N GLU A 59 1.87 -8.77 1.64
CA GLU A 59 2.89 -8.61 2.66
C GLU A 59 4.10 -7.89 2.08
N ALA A 60 4.50 -6.78 2.70
CA ALA A 60 5.63 -5.95 2.31
C ALA A 60 6.50 -5.65 3.54
N GLU A 61 7.24 -6.66 4.00
CA GLU A 61 8.13 -6.55 5.15
C GLU A 61 9.50 -5.98 4.76
N PHE A 62 9.51 -4.71 4.32
CA PHE A 62 10.73 -3.96 4.06
C PHE A 62 10.89 -2.85 5.09
N GLN A 63 12.12 -2.56 5.49
CA GLN A 63 12.42 -1.41 6.34
C GLN A 63 12.37 -0.13 5.49
N HIS A 64 11.75 0.93 6.01
CA HIS A 64 11.75 2.24 5.35
C HIS A 64 13.17 2.83 5.30
N TYR A 65 13.48 3.60 4.25
CA TYR A 65 14.71 4.39 4.09
C TYR A 65 16.02 3.61 3.86
N GLY A 66 15.94 2.41 3.28
CA GLY A 66 17.11 1.63 2.84
C GLY A 66 17.23 1.53 1.32
N PHE A 67 18.45 1.38 0.80
CA PHE A 67 18.66 1.06 -0.62
C PHE A 67 18.01 -0.27 -1.04
N SER A 68 17.90 -1.23 -0.12
CA SER A 68 17.21 -2.50 -0.34
C SER A 68 15.70 -2.32 -0.54
N GLU A 69 15.10 -1.32 0.11
CA GLU A 69 13.67 -1.00 -0.02
C GLU A 69 13.32 -0.54 -1.43
N GLN A 70 14.16 0.32 -2.00
CA GLN A 70 13.99 0.83 -3.36
C GLN A 70 13.96 -0.31 -4.40
N LEU A 71 14.79 -1.34 -4.22
CA LEU A 71 14.85 -2.47 -5.14
C LEU A 71 13.74 -3.50 -4.90
N HIS A 72 13.48 -3.85 -3.64
CA HIS A 72 12.45 -4.84 -3.29
C HIS A 72 11.04 -4.34 -3.56
N LEU A 73 10.76 -3.07 -3.27
CA LEU A 73 9.46 -2.48 -3.55
C LEU A 73 9.17 -2.44 -5.05
N VAL A 74 10.14 -2.03 -5.87
CA VAL A 74 9.99 -2.06 -7.35
C VAL A 74 9.76 -3.47 -7.85
N ARG A 75 10.51 -4.46 -7.36
CA ARG A 75 10.31 -5.87 -7.75
C ARG A 75 8.93 -6.38 -7.36
N LEU A 76 8.49 -6.11 -6.13
CA LEU A 76 7.16 -6.48 -5.65
C LEU A 76 6.08 -5.84 -6.52
N LEU A 77 6.17 -4.53 -6.77
CA LEU A 77 5.24 -3.80 -7.62
C LEU A 77 5.22 -4.37 -9.05
N ASN A 78 6.37 -4.59 -9.67
CA ASN A 78 6.43 -5.14 -11.03
C ASN A 78 5.92 -6.59 -11.13
N SER A 79 5.84 -7.32 -10.01
CA SER A 79 5.28 -8.68 -9.98
C SER A 79 3.76 -8.70 -9.84
N MET A 80 3.13 -7.56 -9.54
CA MET A 80 1.70 -7.45 -9.34
C MET A 80 1.02 -6.86 -10.58
N ASP A 81 -0.21 -7.30 -10.84
CA ASP A 81 -1.05 -6.74 -11.89
C ASP A 81 -1.91 -5.62 -11.32
N PHE A 82 -1.57 -4.37 -11.65
CA PHE A 82 -2.34 -3.19 -11.29
C PHE A 82 -2.26 -2.12 -12.38
N ASP A 83 -3.29 -1.27 -12.43
CA ASP A 83 -3.35 -0.13 -13.34
C ASP A 83 -2.65 1.11 -12.76
N PHE A 84 -2.62 1.21 -11.42
CA PHE A 84 -2.21 2.40 -10.69
C PHE A 84 -1.72 2.10 -9.28
N VAL A 85 -0.70 2.82 -8.82
CA VAL A 85 -0.20 2.77 -7.43
C VAL A 85 -0.44 4.10 -6.71
N HIS A 86 -1.00 4.03 -5.51
CA HIS A 86 -1.07 5.15 -4.59
C HIS A 86 -0.03 5.02 -3.48
N PHE A 87 0.97 5.90 -3.49
CA PHE A 87 1.95 6.00 -2.42
C PHE A 87 1.46 7.01 -1.37
N LEU A 88 1.27 6.57 -0.13
CA LEU A 88 0.80 7.40 0.97
C LEU A 88 1.93 8.18 1.67
N HIS A 89 3.12 8.16 1.08
CA HIS A 89 4.33 8.73 1.63
C HIS A 89 5.27 9.18 0.50
N PHE A 90 6.03 10.26 0.74
CA PHE A 90 6.92 10.88 -0.24
C PHE A 90 8.04 9.97 -0.76
N ASN A 91 8.42 8.94 0.01
CA ASN A 91 9.47 7.98 -0.35
C ASN A 91 8.95 6.99 -1.40
N THR A 92 8.77 7.47 -2.63
CA THR A 92 8.44 6.64 -3.78
C THR A 92 9.71 6.03 -4.38
N PRO A 93 9.65 4.78 -4.87
CA PRO A 93 10.80 4.14 -5.49
C PRO A 93 11.22 4.85 -6.78
N ILE A 94 12.46 5.36 -6.81
CA ILE A 94 12.98 6.18 -7.93
C ILE A 94 12.95 5.42 -9.28
N LEU A 95 13.15 4.10 -9.23
CA LEU A 95 13.20 3.25 -10.42
C LEU A 95 11.81 2.74 -10.89
N PHE A 96 10.73 3.13 -10.22
CA PHE A 96 9.39 2.71 -10.60
C PHE A 96 8.89 3.50 -11.81
N ARG A 97 8.45 2.78 -12.86
CA ARG A 97 8.02 3.36 -14.14
C ARG A 97 6.52 3.26 -14.41
N GLY A 98 5.74 2.74 -13.47
CA GLY A 98 4.28 2.61 -13.60
C GLY A 98 3.54 3.93 -13.35
N LYS A 99 2.22 3.93 -13.53
CA LYS A 99 1.38 5.07 -13.15
C LYS A 99 1.26 5.12 -11.63
N TYR A 100 1.60 6.25 -11.02
CA TYR A 100 1.44 6.44 -9.58
C TYR A 100 0.99 7.84 -9.20
N ARG A 101 0.46 7.96 -7.99
CA ARG A 101 0.27 9.25 -7.31
C ARG A 101 0.81 9.18 -5.89
N CYS A 102 1.62 10.18 -5.56
CA CYS A 102 2.12 10.43 -4.23
C CYS A 102 1.32 11.55 -3.55
N ILE A 103 1.32 11.54 -2.22
CA ILE A 103 0.86 12.63 -1.35
C ILE A 103 2.05 13.14 -0.54
#